data_AF-A0AA88XUP8-F1
#
_entry.id   AF-A0AA88XUP8-F1
#
_cell.length_a   1.000
_cell.length_b   1.000
_cell.length_c   1.000
_cell.angle_alpha   90.00
_cell.angle_beta   90.00
_cell.angle_gamma   90.00
#
_symmetry.space_group_name_H-M   'P 1'
#
loop_
_entity.id
_entity.type
_entity.pdbx_description
1 polymer ?
#
loop_
_entity_poly.entity_id
_entity_poly.type
_entity_poly.pdbx_seq_one_letter_code
_entity_poly.pdbx_strand_id
1 'polypeptide(L)'
;MHMRRSAPQENPTAVCFSFKTRDYRTHEEVKEILERNVGIRITSLQYDPLYVHSANSCSDTRSRWIVTYRRRYDAGQACKQGFEMNGNKIMIRKLDDVINCELEAYHLYRADMRRKALYNALLRVDERRKALNEALKKQKNAKFA
;
A
#
# COMPACT_ATOMS: atom_id res chain seq x y z
N MET A 1 2.43 -2.04 -4.93
CA MET A 1 1.89 -1.72 -3.58
C MET A 1 2.67 -2.55 -2.56
N HIS A 2 3.44 -1.93 -1.68
CA HIS A 2 4.01 -2.63 -0.53
C HIS A 2 2.87 -2.88 0.45
N MET A 3 2.62 -4.15 0.77
CA MET A 3 1.45 -4.59 1.52
C MET A 3 1.94 -5.26 2.80
N ARG A 4 1.84 -4.54 3.93
CA ARG A 4 2.22 -5.10 5.23
C ARG A 4 1.28 -6.25 5.59
N ARG A 5 1.83 -7.34 6.15
CA ARG A 5 1.11 -8.59 6.44
C ARG A 5 0.48 -8.64 7.83
N SER A 6 0.86 -7.72 8.70
CA SER A 6 0.39 -7.62 10.08
C SER A 6 0.28 -6.15 10.49
N ALA A 7 -0.70 -5.85 11.35
CA ALA A 7 -0.80 -4.53 11.98
C ALA A 7 0.40 -4.35 12.94
N PRO A 8 1.22 -3.30 12.78
CA PRO A 8 2.18 -2.93 13.79
C PRO A 8 1.47 -2.31 14.99
N GLN A 9 2.20 -2.16 16.10
CA GLN A 9 1.72 -1.44 17.26
C GLN A 9 1.43 0.03 16.89
N GLU A 10 0.29 0.55 17.35
CA GLU A 10 -0.12 1.94 17.12
C GLU A 10 0.97 2.91 17.60
N ASN A 11 1.28 3.90 16.78
CA ASN A 11 2.22 4.96 17.13
C ASN A 11 1.56 6.33 16.94
N PRO A 12 0.87 6.84 17.97
CA PRO A 12 0.09 8.07 17.88
C PRO A 12 0.94 9.33 17.77
N THR A 13 2.27 9.24 17.95
CA THR A 13 3.20 10.37 17.78
C THR A 13 3.95 10.32 16.46
N ALA A 14 3.77 9.27 15.67
CA ALA A 14 4.39 9.11 14.37
C ALA A 14 3.47 9.56 13.22
N VAL A 15 4.07 10.29 12.30
CA VAL A 15 3.46 10.72 11.05
C VAL A 15 4.36 10.34 9.89
N CYS A 16 3.85 10.47 8.68
CA CYS A 16 4.62 10.23 7.49
C CYS A 16 4.24 11.14 6.33
N PHE A 17 5.17 11.28 5.41
CA PHE A 17 4.98 11.94 4.13
C PHE A 17 5.90 11.31 3.08
N SER A 18 5.64 11.63 1.82
CA SER A 18 6.44 11.18 0.69
C SER A 18 6.66 12.33 -0.28
N PHE A 19 7.83 12.39 -0.88
CA PHE A 19 8.09 13.30 -1.99
C PHE A 19 7.50 12.71 -3.29
N LYS A 20 6.95 13.58 -4.13
CA LYS A 20 6.34 13.17 -5.42
C LYS A 20 7.38 12.83 -6.48
N THR A 21 8.55 13.45 -6.38
CA THR A 21 9.69 13.23 -7.28
C THR A 21 10.83 12.55 -6.53
N ARG A 22 11.80 12.05 -7.29
CA ARG A 22 13.04 11.49 -6.75
C ARG A 22 13.83 12.61 -6.09
N ASP A 23 13.57 12.81 -4.81
CA ASP A 23 14.26 13.77 -3.97
C ASP A 23 15.46 13.07 -3.32
N TYR A 24 16.66 13.59 -3.55
CA TYR A 24 17.92 13.04 -3.04
C TYR A 24 18.38 13.74 -1.77
N ARG A 25 17.50 14.50 -1.11
CA ARG A 25 17.80 15.16 0.15
C ARG A 25 18.29 14.20 1.22
N THR A 26 19.28 14.67 1.95
CA THR A 26 19.84 14.03 3.13
C THR A 26 18.85 14.09 4.29
N HIS A 27 19.12 13.26 5.30
CA HIS A 27 18.34 13.22 6.52
C HIS A 27 18.31 14.56 7.25
N GLU A 28 19.44 15.28 7.25
CA GLU A 28 19.61 16.55 7.93
C GLU A 28 18.80 17.66 7.26
N GLU A 29 18.86 17.76 5.93
CA GLU A 29 18.06 18.72 5.17
C GLU A 29 16.55 18.52 5.39
N VAL A 30 16.09 17.27 5.39
CA VAL A 30 14.68 16.95 5.64
C VAL A 30 14.28 17.36 7.06
N LYS A 31 15.13 17.06 8.06
CA LYS A 31 14.88 17.46 9.45
C LYS A 31 14.78 18.99 9.58
N GLU A 32 15.74 19.72 9.03
CA GLU A 32 15.75 21.18 9.08
C GLU A 32 14.50 21.79 8.45
N ILE A 33 14.08 21.29 7.29
CA ILE A 33 12.88 21.76 6.59
C ILE A 33 11.65 21.57 7.48
N LEU A 34 11.50 20.38 8.07
CA LEU A 34 10.35 20.07 8.91
C LEU A 34 10.33 20.93 10.18
N GLU A 35 11.46 21.05 10.87
CA GLU A 35 11.55 21.85 12.10
C GLU A 35 11.34 23.35 11.82
N ARG A 36 11.82 23.86 10.67
CA ARG A 36 11.64 25.26 10.26
C ARG A 36 10.21 25.58 9.81
N ASN A 37 9.57 24.69 9.03
CA ASN A 37 8.24 24.94 8.48
C ASN A 37 7.14 24.74 9.52
N VAL A 38 7.25 23.67 10.32
CA VAL A 38 6.23 23.31 11.30
C VAL A 38 6.49 24.02 12.63
N GLY A 39 7.72 24.44 12.91
CA GLY A 39 8.10 25.09 14.16
C GLY A 39 8.13 24.13 15.36
N ILE A 40 8.14 22.82 15.09
CA ILE A 40 8.06 21.76 16.10
C ILE A 40 9.30 20.88 16.00
N ARG A 41 9.97 20.65 17.14
CA ARG A 41 11.12 19.74 17.21
C ARG A 41 10.72 18.29 17.00
N ILE A 42 11.50 17.61 16.17
CA ILE A 42 11.34 16.19 15.88
C ILE A 42 12.18 15.37 16.87
N THR A 43 11.65 14.23 17.30
CA THR A 43 12.38 13.28 18.16
C THR A 43 13.16 12.27 17.32
N SER A 44 12.54 11.72 16.28
CA SER A 44 13.23 10.88 15.31
C SER A 44 12.70 11.11 13.91
N LEU A 45 13.59 10.95 12.94
CA LEU A 45 13.27 10.93 11.53
C LEU A 45 13.81 9.59 10.99
N GLN A 46 13.06 8.95 10.11
CA GLN A 46 13.45 7.67 9.51
C GLN A 46 13.05 7.66 8.03
N TYR A 47 13.94 7.14 7.20
CA TYR A 47 13.65 6.87 5.80
C TYR A 47 13.17 5.42 5.64
N ASP A 48 11.99 5.23 5.04
CA ASP A 48 11.39 3.94 4.74
C ASP A 48 11.27 3.79 3.21
N PRO A 49 12.16 3.02 2.56
CA PRO A 49 12.09 2.79 1.12
C PRO A 49 10.87 1.93 0.78
N LEU A 50 9.92 2.50 0.02
CA LEU A 50 8.72 1.81 -0.41
C LEU A 50 8.88 1.35 -1.85
N TYR A 51 9.08 0.06 -2.05
CA TYR A 51 9.07 -0.54 -3.39
C TYR A 51 7.64 -0.73 -3.88
N VAL A 52 6.96 0.36 -4.26
CA VAL A 52 5.65 0.32 -4.90
C VAL A 52 5.84 0.28 -6.41
N HIS A 53 5.97 -0.92 -6.98
CA HIS A 53 5.68 -1.07 -8.41
C HIS A 53 4.17 -0.94 -8.59
N SER A 54 3.75 0.08 -9.33
CA SER A 54 2.39 0.27 -9.80
C SER A 54 2.44 0.28 -11.31
N ALA A 55 1.63 -0.56 -11.94
CA ALA A 55 1.61 -0.70 -13.40
C ALA A 55 1.15 0.58 -14.12
N ASN A 56 0.44 1.49 -13.42
CA ASN A 56 -0.30 2.59 -14.05
C ASN A 56 -0.13 3.98 -13.38
N SER A 57 0.82 4.20 -12.47
CA SER A 57 0.95 5.53 -11.83
C SER A 57 2.24 6.25 -12.19
N CYS A 58 2.07 7.32 -12.98
CA CYS A 58 3.03 8.39 -13.30
C CYS A 58 3.61 9.13 -12.07
N SER A 59 3.44 8.62 -10.85
CA SER A 59 4.10 9.14 -9.65
C SER A 59 4.80 8.00 -8.92
N ASP A 60 6.10 7.93 -9.16
CA ASP A 60 7.05 7.07 -8.49
C ASP A 60 7.15 7.46 -7.00
N THR A 61 6.14 7.10 -6.20
CA THR A 61 6.24 7.24 -4.74
C THR A 61 7.09 6.09 -4.21
N ARG A 62 8.41 6.23 -4.37
CA ARG A 62 9.40 5.17 -4.08
C ARG A 62 9.87 5.15 -2.62
N SER A 63 9.39 6.07 -1.80
CA SER A 63 9.84 6.19 -0.42
C SER A 63 8.87 6.98 0.46
N ARG A 64 9.02 6.78 1.76
CA ARG A 64 8.30 7.46 2.82
C ARG A 64 9.29 7.92 3.87
N TRP A 65 9.07 9.12 4.37
CA TRP A 65 9.71 9.60 5.58
C TRP A 65 8.74 9.41 6.74
N ILE A 66 9.24 8.84 7.83
CA ILE A 66 8.52 8.67 9.08
C ILE A 66 9.11 9.65 10.08
N VAL A 67 8.26 10.46 10.67
CA VAL A 67 8.63 11.51 11.62
C VAL A 67 7.96 11.19 12.95
N THR A 68 8.73 11.13 14.02
CA THR A 68 8.22 10.92 15.37
C THR A 68 8.36 12.20 16.18
N TYR A 69 7.24 12.67 16.72
CA TYR A 69 7.20 13.80 17.63
C TYR A 69 7.20 13.36 19.08
N ARG A 70 7.49 14.29 19.99
CA ARG A 70 7.44 14.03 21.43
C ARG A 70 6.01 13.87 21.94
N ARG A 71 5.06 14.63 21.39
CA ARG A 71 3.66 14.63 21.83
C ARG A 71 2.72 14.31 20.68
N ARG A 72 1.61 13.64 20.99
CA ARG A 72 0.52 13.37 20.05
C ARG A 72 -0.09 14.65 19.48
N TYR A 73 -0.17 15.70 20.30
CA TYR A 73 -0.66 17.01 19.86
C TYR A 73 0.20 17.57 18.71
N ASP A 74 1.52 17.49 18.85
CA ASP A 74 2.49 18.00 17.87
C ASP A 74 2.37 17.25 16.53
N ALA A 75 2.26 15.92 16.59
CA ALA A 75 1.98 15.09 15.42
C ALA A 75 0.66 15.48 14.74
N GLY A 76 -0.39 15.74 15.54
CA GLY A 76 -1.67 16.22 15.04
C GLY A 76 -1.61 17.59 14.37
N GLN A 77 -0.82 18.52 14.90
CA GLN A 77 -0.59 19.84 14.28
C GLN A 77 0.17 19.70 12.96
N ALA A 78 1.23 18.89 12.93
CA ALA A 78 1.98 18.61 11.70
C ALA A 78 1.07 18.05 10.59
N CYS A 79 0.14 17.13 10.92
CA CYS A 79 -0.84 16.62 9.96
C CYS A 79 -1.81 17.69 9.43
N LYS A 80 -2.25 18.63 10.27
CA LYS A 80 -3.17 19.70 9.87
C LYS A 80 -2.48 20.73 8.97
N GLN A 81 -1.26 21.09 9.31
CA GLN A 81 -0.51 22.13 8.61
C GLN A 81 0.08 21.61 7.29
N GLY A 82 0.71 20.43 7.34
CA GLY A 82 1.65 20.01 6.31
C GLY A 82 2.89 20.92 6.30
N PHE A 83 3.62 20.93 5.19
CA PHE A 83 4.71 21.89 4.98
C PHE A 83 4.83 22.24 3.51
N GLU A 84 5.45 23.39 3.23
CA GLU A 84 5.72 23.81 1.85
C GLU A 84 7.17 23.55 1.48
N MET A 85 7.36 23.09 0.24
CA MET A 85 8.67 22.79 -0.29
C MET A 85 8.68 23.05 -1.79
N ASN A 86 9.57 23.93 -2.25
CA ASN A 86 9.67 24.32 -3.66
C ASN A 86 8.31 24.75 -4.24
N GLY A 87 7.53 25.55 -3.49
CA GLY A 87 6.19 26.01 -3.86
C GLY A 87 5.10 24.92 -3.85
N ASN A 88 5.42 23.69 -3.44
CA ASN A 88 4.46 22.60 -3.35
C ASN A 88 4.12 22.33 -1.89
N LYS A 89 2.81 22.31 -1.59
CA LYS A 89 2.32 21.85 -0.29
C LYS A 89 2.43 20.32 -0.21
N ILE A 90 3.18 19.85 0.78
CA ILE A 90 3.33 18.44 1.13
C ILE A 90 2.43 18.14 2.31
N MET A 91 1.56 17.15 2.10
CA MET A 91 0.65 16.68 3.13
C MET A 91 1.36 15.67 4.02
N ILE A 92 1.21 15.87 5.33
CA ILE A 92 1.64 14.94 6.37
C ILE A 92 0.41 14.13 6.81
N ARG A 93 0.55 12.81 6.94
CA ARG A 93 -0.52 11.92 7.41
C ARG A 93 -0.07 11.14 8.63
N LYS A 94 -1.00 10.73 9.48
CA LYS A 94 -0.65 9.82 10.59
C LYS A 94 -0.12 8.52 10.03
N LEU A 95 0.91 7.98 10.67
CA LEU A 95 1.51 6.74 10.22
C LEU A 95 0.51 5.57 10.31
N ASP A 96 -0.21 5.49 11.44
CA ASP A 96 -1.21 4.44 11.69
C ASP A 96 -2.30 4.41 10.62
N ASP A 97 -2.86 5.57 10.25
CA ASP A 97 -3.88 5.68 9.20
C ASP A 97 -3.38 5.11 7.86
N VAL A 98 -2.12 5.42 7.50
CA VAL A 98 -1.52 4.96 6.24
C VAL A 98 -1.25 3.46 6.29
N ILE A 99 -0.77 2.94 7.41
CA ILE A 99 -0.50 1.51 7.59
C ILE A 99 -1.80 0.70 7.57
N ASN A 100 -2.86 1.19 8.21
CA ASN A 100 -4.16 0.54 8.20
C ASN A 100 -4.73 0.48 6.77
N CYS A 101 -4.64 1.57 6.01
CA CYS A 101 -4.99 1.58 4.59
C CYS A 101 -4.20 0.53 3.79
N GLU A 102 -2.89 0.38 4.04
CA GLU A 102 -2.04 -0.62 3.37
C GLU A 102 -2.45 -2.06 3.71
N LEU A 103 -2.81 -2.31 4.97
CA LEU A 103 -3.26 -3.62 5.44
C LEU A 103 -4.62 -3.99 4.85
N GLU A 104 -5.57 -3.05 4.83
CA GLU A 104 -6.86 -3.26 4.18
C GLU A 104 -6.70 -3.56 2.69
N ALA A 105 -5.85 -2.81 1.99
CA ALA A 105 -5.56 -3.05 0.58
C ALA A 105 -4.92 -4.42 0.34
N TYR A 106 -4.07 -4.90 1.26
CA TYR A 106 -3.54 -6.27 1.22
C TYR A 106 -4.65 -7.32 1.34
N HIS A 107 -5.55 -7.16 2.30
CA HIS A 107 -6.65 -8.09 2.51
C HIS A 107 -7.57 -8.16 1.28
N LEU A 108 -7.90 -7.01 0.70
CA LEU A 108 -8.68 -6.91 -0.54
C LEU A 108 -7.98 -7.63 -1.71
N TYR A 109 -6.68 -7.37 -1.90
CA TYR A 109 -5.90 -8.05 -2.93
C TYR A 109 -5.88 -9.57 -2.75
N ARG A 110 -5.68 -10.05 -1.51
CA ARG A 110 -5.70 -11.48 -1.19
C ARG A 110 -7.08 -12.10 -1.40
N ALA A 111 -8.16 -11.37 -1.13
CA ALA A 111 -9.51 -11.83 -1.40
C ALA A 111 -9.78 -11.93 -2.92
N ASP A 112 -9.38 -10.93 -3.70
CA ASP A 112 -9.52 -10.93 -5.16
C ASP A 112 -8.74 -12.07 -5.81
N MET A 113 -7.49 -12.29 -5.38
CA MET A 113 -6.67 -13.41 -5.88
C MET A 113 -7.30 -14.78 -5.58
N ARG A 114 -7.85 -14.96 -4.37
CA ARG A 114 -8.58 -16.19 -4.01
C ARG A 114 -9.82 -16.39 -4.87
N ARG A 115 -10.59 -15.33 -5.10
CA ARG A 115 -11.78 -15.36 -5.96
C ARG A 115 -11.43 -15.74 -7.41
N LYS A 116 -10.38 -15.12 -7.98
CA LYS A 116 -9.89 -15.45 -9.32
C LYS A 116 -9.43 -16.90 -9.43
N ALA A 117 -8.70 -17.41 -8.43
CA ALA A 117 -8.27 -18.80 -8.39
C ALA A 117 -9.46 -19.78 -8.34
N LEU A 118 -10.46 -19.50 -7.51
CA LEU A 118 -11.68 -20.32 -7.40
C LEU A 118 -12.47 -20.33 -8.72
N TYR A 119 -12.67 -19.16 -9.33
CA TYR A 119 -13.36 -19.03 -10.61
C TYR A 119 -12.66 -19.86 -11.70
N ASN A 120 -11.33 -19.75 -11.82
CA ASN A 120 -10.55 -20.54 -12.78
C ASN A 120 -10.62 -22.04 -12.50
N ALA A 121 -10.67 -22.46 -11.22
CA ALA A 121 -10.84 -23.86 -10.86
C ALA A 121 -12.23 -24.40 -11.26
N LEU A 122 -13.30 -23.62 -11.05
CA LEU A 122 -14.66 -23.97 -11.43
C LEU A 122 -14.81 -24.12 -12.95
N LEU A 123 -14.20 -23.22 -13.74
CA LEU A 123 -14.18 -23.34 -15.20
C LEU A 123 -13.57 -24.67 -15.66
N ARG A 124 -12.41 -25.05 -15.09
CA ARG A 124 -11.76 -26.32 -15.42
C ARG A 124 -12.61 -27.54 -15.05
N VAL A 125 -13.36 -27.47 -13.95
CA VAL A 125 -14.27 -28.56 -13.55
C VAL A 125 -15.43 -28.67 -14.55
N ASP A 126 -16.02 -27.56 -14.98
CA ASP A 126 -17.12 -27.58 -15.95
C ASP A 126 -16.67 -28.08 -17.33
N GLU A 127 -15.48 -27.69 -17.80
CA GLU A 127 -14.86 -28.21 -19.02
C GLU A 127 -14.64 -29.73 -18.94
N ARG A 128 -14.08 -30.23 -17.83
CA ARG A 128 -13.90 -31.68 -17.61
C ARG A 128 -15.23 -32.42 -17.59
N ARG A 129 -16.26 -31.84 -16.97
CA ARG A 129 -17.61 -32.43 -16.92
C ARG A 129 -18.24 -32.51 -18.31
N LYS A 130 -18.10 -31.46 -19.13
CA LYS A 130 -18.57 -31.45 -20.52
C LYS A 130 -17.87 -32.52 -21.35
N ALA A 131 -16.53 -32.60 -21.28
CA ALA A 131 -15.75 -33.61 -21.98
C ALA A 131 -16.14 -35.04 -21.58
N LEU A 132 -16.36 -35.30 -20.28
CA LEU A 132 -16.81 -36.60 -19.79
C LEU A 132 -18.19 -36.98 -20.33
N ASN A 133 -19.14 -36.04 -20.32
CA ASN A 133 -20.49 -36.27 -20.83
C ASN A 133 -20.49 -36.55 -22.34
N GLU A 134 -19.65 -35.88 -23.11
CA GLU A 134 -19.46 -36.15 -24.53
C GLU A 134 -18.85 -37.54 -24.78
N ALA A 135 -17.84 -37.93 -24.01
CA ALA A 135 -17.23 -39.26 -24.08
C ALA A 135 -18.26 -40.36 -23.77
N LEU A 136 -19.07 -40.17 -22.72
CA LEU A 136 -20.14 -41.11 -22.36
C LEU A 136 -21.22 -41.22 -23.46
N LYS A 137 -21.59 -40.11 -24.10
CA LYS A 137 -22.52 -40.13 -25.25
C LYS A 137 -21.94 -40.93 -26.42
N LYS A 138 -20.67 -40.69 -26.78
CA LYS A 138 -19.98 -41.44 -27.85
C LYS A 138 -19.92 -42.94 -27.55
N GLN A 139 -19.59 -43.31 -26.31
CA GLN A 139 -19.51 -44.71 -25.89
C GLN A 139 -20.87 -45.42 -25.94
N LYS A 140 -21.96 -44.73 -25.56
CA LYS A 140 -23.31 -45.28 -25.69
C LYS A 140 -23.67 -45.51 -27.15
N ASN A 141 -23.46 -44.52 -28.02
CA ASN A 141 -23.78 -44.65 -29.44
C ASN A 141 -22.97 -45.77 -30.13
N ALA A 142 -21.73 -45.99 -29.74
CA ALA A 142 -20.89 -47.07 -30.26
C ALA A 142 -21.27 -48.48 -29.78
N LYS A 143 -22.07 -48.62 -28.71
CA LYS A 143 -22.55 -49.91 -28.21
C LYS A 143 -23.88 -50.37 -28.84
N PHE A 144 -24.57 -49.48 -29.55
CA PHE A 144 -25.88 -49.74 -30.18
C PHE A 144 -25.84 -49.58 -31.71
N ALA A 145 -24.64 -49.50 -32.29
CA ALA A 145 -24.35 -49.54 -33.72
C ALA A 145 -23.66 -50.87 -34.04
#